data_AF-A0A7V0U0W1-F1
#
_entry.id   AF-A0A7V0U0W1-F1
#
_cell.length_a   1.000
_cell.length_b   1.000
_cell.length_c   1.000
_cell.angle_alpha   90.00
_cell.angle_beta   90.00
_cell.angle_gamma   90.00
#
_symmetry.space_group_name_H-M   'P 1'
#
loop_
_entity.id
_entity.type
_entity.pdbx_description
1 polymer ?
#
loop_
_entity_poly.entity_id
_entity_poly.type
_entity_poly.pdbx_seq_one_letter_code
_entity_poly.pdbx_strand_id
1 'polypeptide(L)'
;MATAAKKPHYPLALAGIILLAAGILMTGWAVRERARQLRQDFLRQADQISQAIPSNLVNALSGSKADLVKPEYLRLKKHFAALKHLYRNCRFIYLLRSRADGEIIFLIDDQAITAPNVIPAGSLYDDAPPEFRYGLLSETELVTGPLSDRRGSFIAAMTPLANTNKPATSLVIGLDADAWRKSLQHAAWIPIL
;
A
#
# COMPACT_ATOMS: atom_id res chain seq x y z
N MET A 1 68.81 27.41 2.42
CA MET A 1 67.35 27.27 2.61
C MET A 1 66.92 26.00 1.89
N ALA A 2 66.62 24.93 2.62
CA ALA A 2 66.17 23.67 2.02
C ALA A 2 64.64 23.64 1.98
N THR A 3 64.07 23.49 0.78
CA THR A 3 62.63 23.33 0.53
C THR A 3 62.17 21.96 1.01
N ALA A 4 61.33 21.92 2.04
CA ALA A 4 60.70 20.69 2.50
C ALA A 4 59.74 20.15 1.42
N ALA A 5 60.06 19.00 0.85
CA ALA A 5 59.19 18.31 -0.10
C ALA A 5 57.91 17.85 0.63
N LYS A 6 56.74 18.40 0.23
CA LYS A 6 55.43 17.93 0.71
C LYS A 6 55.28 16.45 0.36
N LYS A 7 55.25 15.57 1.37
CA LYS A 7 54.96 14.15 1.17
C LYS A 7 53.56 14.01 0.56
N PRO A 8 53.40 13.23 -0.51
CA PRO A 8 52.12 13.14 -1.19
C PRO A 8 51.06 12.46 -0.31
N HIS A 9 49.92 13.13 -0.12
CA HIS A 9 48.82 12.68 0.75
C HIS A 9 47.92 11.59 0.13
N TYR A 10 48.37 10.88 -0.93
CA TYR A 10 47.60 9.86 -1.63
C TYR A 10 46.99 8.74 -0.76
N PRO A 11 47.67 8.18 0.26
CA PRO A 11 47.07 7.10 1.07
C PRO A 11 45.94 7.61 1.98
N LEU A 12 46.04 8.86 2.47
CA LEU A 12 44.97 9.49 3.25
C LEU A 12 43.75 9.81 2.38
N ALA A 13 43.98 10.31 1.16
CA ALA A 13 42.91 10.56 0.21
C ALA A 13 42.20 9.25 -0.20
N LEU A 14 42.96 8.18 -0.44
CA LEU A 14 42.40 6.86 -0.77
C LEU A 14 41.59 6.27 0.39
N ALA A 15 42.09 6.36 1.63
CA ALA A 15 41.35 5.94 2.82
C ALA A 15 40.04 6.72 2.99
N GLY A 16 40.07 8.03 2.74
CA GLY A 16 38.87 8.88 2.74
C GLY A 16 37.84 8.43 1.69
N ILE A 17 38.28 8.13 0.47
CA ILE A 17 37.40 7.63 -0.60
C ILE A 17 36.79 6.27 -0.23
N ILE A 18 37.58 5.35 0.33
CA ILE A 18 37.09 4.03 0.76
C ILE A 18 36.03 4.17 1.84
N LEU A 19 36.26 5.05 2.83
CA LEU A 19 35.29 5.32 3.89
C LEU A 19 33.99 5.90 3.34
N LEU A 20 34.07 6.85 2.41
CA LEU A 20 32.89 7.41 1.75
C LEU A 20 32.13 6.35 0.95
N ALA A 21 32.84 5.51 0.19
CA ALA A 21 32.23 4.43 -0.57
C ALA A 21 31.54 3.40 0.33
N ALA A 22 32.18 3.02 1.44
CA ALA A 22 31.59 2.12 2.44
C ALA A 22 30.33 2.72 3.07
N GLY A 23 30.35 4.00 3.43
CA GLY A 23 29.19 4.71 3.97
C GLY A 23 28.00 4.76 3.00
N ILE A 24 28.26 5.02 1.71
CA ILE A 24 27.22 5.01 0.67
C ILE A 24 26.62 3.61 0.50
N LEU A 25 27.46 2.56 0.47
CA LEU A 25 27.01 1.17 0.35
C LEU A 25 26.17 0.75 1.55
N MET A 26 26.62 1.05 2.77
CA MET A 26 25.88 0.74 4.00
C MET A 26 24.54 1.47 4.04
N THR A 27 24.51 2.76 3.69
CA THR A 27 23.27 3.55 3.64
C THR A 27 22.30 2.99 2.61
N GLY A 28 22.78 2.64 1.41
CA GLY A 28 21.97 2.03 0.37
C GLY A 28 21.39 0.67 0.78
N TRP A 29 22.19 -0.15 1.45
CA TRP A 29 21.74 -1.43 2.00
C TRP A 29 20.68 -1.25 3.08
N ALA A 30 20.89 -0.34 4.04
CA ALA A 30 19.95 -0.05 5.12
C ALA A 30 18.59 0.46 4.59
N VAL A 31 18.60 1.35 3.61
CA VAL A 31 17.37 1.86 2.96
C VAL A 31 16.65 0.73 2.24
N ARG A 32 17.35 -0.14 1.51
CA ARG A 32 16.75 -1.29 0.82
C ARG A 32 16.13 -2.27 1.80
N GLU A 33 16.82 -2.55 2.90
CA GLU A 33 16.32 -3.43 3.95
C GLU A 33 15.07 -2.86 4.61
N ARG A 34 15.08 -1.56 4.96
CA ARG A 34 13.90 -0.90 5.51
C ARG A 34 12.73 -0.93 4.52
N ALA A 35 12.99 -0.70 3.23
CA ALA A 35 11.94 -0.76 2.22
C ALA A 35 11.30 -2.15 2.13
N ARG A 36 12.08 -3.22 2.27
CA ARG A 36 11.54 -4.60 2.34
C ARG A 36 10.68 -4.80 3.58
N GLN A 37 11.16 -4.38 4.75
CA GLN A 37 10.42 -4.50 6.00
C GLN A 37 9.11 -3.73 5.97
N LEU A 38 9.13 -2.46 5.51
CA LEU A 38 7.91 -1.65 5.37
C LEU A 38 6.87 -2.30 4.45
N ARG A 39 7.30 -2.92 3.35
CA ARG A 39 6.39 -3.65 2.45
C ARG A 39 5.78 -4.86 3.16
N GLN A 40 6.56 -5.63 3.90
CA GLN A 40 6.06 -6.78 4.65
C GLN A 40 5.12 -6.35 5.79
N ASP A 41 5.46 -5.29 6.53
CA ASP A 41 4.60 -4.71 7.57
C ASP A 41 3.27 -4.24 6.99
N PHE A 42 3.31 -3.59 5.82
CA PHE A 42 2.11 -3.08 5.17
C PHE A 42 1.20 -4.21 4.65
N LEU A 43 1.77 -5.29 4.11
CA LEU A 43 1.01 -6.51 3.79
C LEU A 43 0.40 -7.15 5.02
N ARG A 44 1.16 -7.32 6.11
CA ARG A 44 0.62 -7.85 7.36
C ARG A 44 -0.55 -7.02 7.89
N GLN A 45 -0.45 -5.69 7.81
CA GLN A 45 -1.56 -4.81 8.17
C GLN A 45 -2.77 -5.02 7.25
N ALA A 46 -2.57 -5.16 5.94
CA ALA A 46 -3.65 -5.46 4.99
C ALA A 46 -4.30 -6.81 5.32
N ASP A 47 -3.52 -7.86 5.53
CA ASP A 47 -4.01 -9.20 5.90
C ASP A 47 -4.82 -9.17 7.20
N GLN A 48 -4.32 -8.51 8.25
CA GLN A 48 -5.05 -8.31 9.52
C GLN A 48 -6.40 -7.60 9.32
N ILE A 49 -6.44 -6.55 8.51
CA ILE A 49 -7.69 -5.85 8.19
C ILE A 49 -8.61 -6.77 7.39
N SER A 50 -8.07 -7.57 6.47
CA SER A 50 -8.86 -8.47 5.62
C SER A 50 -9.57 -9.55 6.45
N GLN A 51 -8.90 -10.08 7.47
CA GLN A 51 -9.44 -11.09 8.37
C GLN A 51 -10.53 -10.53 9.30
N ALA A 52 -10.53 -9.22 9.56
CA ALA A 52 -11.57 -8.56 10.34
C ALA A 52 -12.88 -8.37 9.56
N ILE A 53 -12.85 -8.51 8.22
CA ILE A 53 -14.01 -8.26 7.37
C ILE A 53 -14.97 -9.46 7.43
N PRO A 54 -16.26 -9.23 7.76
CA PRO A 54 -17.24 -10.30 7.85
C PRO A 54 -17.57 -10.88 6.46
N SER A 55 -17.05 -12.07 6.16
CA SER A 55 -17.20 -12.71 4.85
C SER A 55 -18.66 -13.00 4.49
N ASN A 56 -19.53 -13.27 5.47
CA ASN A 56 -20.97 -13.46 5.25
C ASN A 56 -21.64 -12.20 4.66
N LEU A 57 -21.24 -10.99 5.10
CA LEU A 57 -21.76 -9.75 4.53
C LEU A 57 -21.24 -9.53 3.12
N VAL A 58 -19.95 -9.85 2.88
CA VAL A 58 -19.34 -9.74 1.56
C VAL A 58 -20.03 -10.70 0.58
N ASN A 59 -20.26 -11.96 0.96
CA ASN A 59 -20.88 -12.99 0.13
C ASN A 59 -22.31 -12.61 -0.32
N ALA A 60 -23.05 -11.83 0.48
CA ALA A 60 -24.41 -11.38 0.16
C ALA A 60 -24.50 -10.29 -0.94
N LEU A 61 -23.40 -9.61 -1.25
CA LEU A 61 -23.40 -8.54 -2.26
C LEU A 61 -23.46 -9.14 -3.68
N SER A 62 -23.85 -8.37 -4.67
CA SER A 62 -23.71 -8.73 -6.09
C SER A 62 -22.50 -8.07 -6.75
N GLY A 63 -22.06 -6.93 -6.21
CA GLY A 63 -21.17 -6.01 -6.91
C GLY A 63 -21.93 -5.14 -7.91
N SER A 64 -23.15 -4.75 -7.56
CA SER A 64 -24.00 -3.90 -8.41
C SER A 64 -24.75 -2.87 -7.56
N LYS A 65 -25.38 -1.89 -8.23
CA LYS A 65 -26.18 -0.85 -7.56
C LYS A 65 -27.34 -1.42 -6.72
N ALA A 66 -27.80 -2.64 -7.01
CA ALA A 66 -28.83 -3.31 -6.21
C ALA A 66 -28.38 -3.55 -4.74
N ASP A 67 -27.08 -3.55 -4.47
CA ASP A 67 -26.54 -3.72 -3.13
C ASP A 67 -26.75 -2.49 -2.24
N LEU A 68 -26.98 -1.30 -2.81
CA LEU A 68 -27.08 -0.05 -2.04
C LEU A 68 -28.19 -0.05 -0.98
N VAL A 69 -29.25 -0.82 -1.22
CA VAL A 69 -30.40 -0.94 -0.31
C VAL A 69 -30.32 -2.18 0.60
N LYS A 70 -29.32 -3.04 0.41
CA LYS A 70 -29.19 -4.28 1.18
C LYS A 70 -28.74 -4.00 2.62
N PRO A 71 -29.39 -4.58 3.64
CA PRO A 71 -28.95 -4.45 5.02
C PRO A 71 -27.49 -4.86 5.23
N GLU A 72 -27.00 -5.87 4.50
CA GLU A 72 -25.63 -6.36 4.56
C GLU A 72 -24.63 -5.30 4.07
N TYR A 73 -24.95 -4.60 2.98
CA TYR A 73 -24.14 -3.50 2.48
C TYR A 73 -24.07 -2.36 3.50
N LEU A 74 -25.21 -1.94 4.06
CA LEU A 74 -25.27 -0.88 5.06
C LEU A 74 -24.47 -1.22 6.33
N ARG A 75 -24.52 -2.48 6.77
CA ARG A 75 -23.69 -2.97 7.89
C ARG A 75 -22.21 -2.96 7.54
N LEU A 76 -21.85 -3.41 6.34
CA LEU A 76 -20.47 -3.43 5.89
C LEU A 76 -19.90 -2.01 5.76
N LYS A 77 -20.71 -1.02 5.33
CA LYS A 77 -20.31 0.40 5.30
C LYS A 77 -19.94 0.93 6.68
N LYS A 78 -20.74 0.62 7.71
CA LYS A 78 -20.42 0.98 9.10
C LYS A 78 -19.13 0.33 9.57
N HIS A 79 -18.92 -0.95 9.21
CA HIS A 79 -17.71 -1.68 9.55
C HIS A 79 -16.46 -1.05 8.89
N PHE A 80 -16.52 -0.71 7.60
CA PHE A 80 -15.42 -0.07 6.88
C PHE A 80 -15.10 1.34 7.42
N ALA A 81 -16.12 2.13 7.76
CA ALA A 81 -15.91 3.41 8.44
C ALA A 81 -15.20 3.22 9.79
N ALA A 82 -15.57 2.20 10.58
CA ALA A 82 -14.90 1.89 11.84
C ALA A 82 -13.45 1.45 11.64
N LEU A 83 -13.16 0.61 10.65
CA LEU A 83 -11.80 0.21 10.28
C LEU A 83 -10.97 1.45 9.90
N LYS A 84 -11.51 2.36 9.10
CA LYS A 84 -10.83 3.61 8.75
C LYS A 84 -10.53 4.49 9.97
N HIS A 85 -11.41 4.53 10.96
CA HIS A 85 -11.15 5.24 12.22
C HIS A 85 -10.06 4.58 13.08
N LEU A 86 -9.93 3.26 13.02
CA LEU A 86 -8.91 2.48 13.72
C LEU A 86 -7.54 2.62 13.04
N TYR A 87 -7.49 2.49 11.71
CA TYR A 87 -6.30 2.55 10.89
C TYR A 87 -6.14 3.94 10.24
N ARG A 88 -5.95 4.97 11.08
CA ARG A 88 -5.88 6.38 10.64
C ARG A 88 -4.73 6.69 9.68
N ASN A 89 -3.67 5.88 9.72
CA ASN A 89 -2.54 5.96 8.81
C ASN A 89 -2.93 5.55 7.38
N CYS A 90 -3.87 4.61 7.22
CA CYS A 90 -4.38 4.26 5.91
C CYS A 90 -5.11 5.47 5.34
N ARG A 91 -4.72 5.90 4.14
CA ARG A 91 -5.41 6.91 3.36
C ARG A 91 -6.80 6.42 2.94
N PHE A 92 -6.93 5.14 2.66
CA PHE A 92 -8.19 4.52 2.25
C PHE A 92 -8.21 3.02 2.48
N ILE A 93 -9.41 2.44 2.49
CA ILE A 93 -9.67 1.00 2.64
C ILE A 93 -10.85 0.62 1.73
N TYR A 94 -10.65 -0.27 0.76
CA TYR A 94 -11.68 -0.69 -0.20
C TYR A 94 -11.70 -2.20 -0.41
N LEU A 95 -12.85 -2.74 -0.82
CA LEU A 95 -12.90 -4.05 -1.49
C LEU A 95 -13.08 -3.85 -2.98
N LEU A 96 -12.18 -4.47 -3.74
CA LEU A 96 -12.27 -4.59 -5.18
C LEU A 96 -12.67 -6.01 -5.56
N ARG A 97 -13.35 -6.12 -6.69
CA ARG A 97 -13.64 -7.42 -7.31
C ARG A 97 -13.45 -7.36 -8.81
N SER A 98 -12.85 -8.40 -9.38
CA SER A 98 -12.89 -8.61 -10.83
C SER A 98 -14.18 -9.31 -11.24
N ARG A 99 -14.84 -8.79 -12.26
CA ARG A 99 -15.94 -9.46 -12.97
C ARG A 99 -15.38 -10.48 -13.96
N ALA A 100 -16.27 -11.30 -14.53
CA ALA A 100 -15.92 -12.34 -15.50
C ALA A 100 -15.40 -11.77 -16.83
N ASP A 101 -15.79 -10.54 -17.17
CA ASP A 101 -15.29 -9.77 -18.32
C ASP A 101 -13.94 -9.08 -18.06
N GLY A 102 -13.40 -9.19 -16.84
CA GLY A 102 -12.14 -8.56 -16.43
C GLY A 102 -12.27 -7.13 -15.91
N GLU A 103 -13.49 -6.58 -15.84
CA GLU A 103 -13.74 -5.28 -15.24
C GLU A 103 -13.50 -5.32 -13.73
N ILE A 104 -12.79 -4.31 -13.21
CA ILE A 104 -12.57 -4.14 -11.76
C ILE A 104 -13.62 -3.20 -11.22
N ILE A 105 -14.37 -3.66 -10.22
CA ILE A 105 -15.40 -2.87 -9.56
C ILE A 105 -15.10 -2.65 -8.08
N PHE A 106 -15.56 -1.51 -7.57
CA PHE A 106 -15.65 -1.29 -6.13
C PHE A 106 -16.85 -2.05 -5.56
N LEU A 107 -16.60 -3.02 -4.67
CA LEU A 107 -17.66 -3.61 -3.87
C LEU A 107 -18.06 -2.67 -2.75
N ILE A 108 -17.06 -2.08 -2.07
CA ILE A 108 -17.28 -1.13 -0.98
C ILE A 108 -16.03 -0.27 -0.77
N ASP A 109 -16.26 0.96 -0.27
CA ASP A 109 -15.21 1.86 0.21
C ASP A 109 -15.41 2.24 1.69
N ASP A 110 -14.43 2.94 2.27
CA ASP A 110 -14.41 3.38 3.66
C ASP A 110 -15.20 4.66 3.96
N GLN A 111 -15.76 5.30 2.93
CA GLN A 111 -16.51 6.53 3.10
C GLN A 111 -17.85 6.31 3.82
N ALA A 112 -18.40 7.31 4.50
CA ALA A 112 -19.78 7.21 4.97
C ALA A 112 -20.76 7.19 3.78
N ILE A 113 -21.92 6.55 3.93
CA ILE A 113 -22.96 6.53 2.87
C ILE A 113 -23.46 7.95 2.55
N THR A 114 -23.44 8.84 3.54
CA THR A 114 -23.82 10.24 3.41
C THR A 114 -22.70 11.12 2.87
N ALA A 115 -21.53 10.57 2.55
CA ALA A 115 -20.43 11.35 2.03
C ALA A 115 -20.74 11.83 0.60
N PRO A 116 -20.42 13.10 0.24
CA PRO A 116 -20.75 13.66 -1.08
C PRO A 116 -20.14 12.88 -2.26
N ASN A 117 -18.96 12.30 -2.04
CA ASN A 117 -18.16 11.60 -3.05
C ASN A 117 -18.05 10.09 -2.76
N VAL A 118 -19.07 9.52 -2.11
CA VAL A 118 -19.13 8.08 -1.87
C VAL A 118 -19.07 7.31 -3.19
N ILE A 119 -18.27 6.25 -3.25
CA ILE A 119 -18.23 5.39 -4.43
C ILE A 119 -19.37 4.37 -4.32
N PRO A 120 -20.37 4.40 -5.21
CA PRO A 120 -21.48 3.45 -5.14
C PRO A 120 -21.01 2.00 -5.36
N ALA A 121 -21.71 1.05 -4.74
CA ALA A 121 -21.48 -0.37 -4.98
C ALA A 121 -21.56 -0.74 -6.47
N GLY A 122 -20.58 -1.50 -6.95
CA GLY A 122 -20.49 -1.96 -8.33
C GLY A 122 -20.01 -0.91 -9.33
N SER A 123 -19.54 0.25 -8.87
CA SER A 123 -18.91 1.24 -9.73
C SER A 123 -17.65 0.70 -10.35
N LEU A 124 -17.48 0.95 -11.65
CA LEU A 124 -16.29 0.57 -12.40
C LEU A 124 -15.09 1.39 -11.92
N TYR A 125 -13.94 0.75 -11.80
CA TYR A 125 -12.67 1.40 -11.55
C TYR A 125 -11.93 1.55 -12.88
N ASP A 126 -12.37 2.52 -13.69
CA ASP A 126 -11.91 2.73 -15.07
C ASP A 126 -10.39 2.93 -15.19
N ASP A 127 -9.80 3.59 -14.21
CA ASP A 127 -8.38 3.90 -14.12
C ASP A 127 -7.64 3.01 -13.12
N ALA A 128 -8.13 1.79 -12.88
CA ALA A 128 -7.47 0.81 -12.03
C ALA A 128 -6.04 0.51 -12.55
N PRO A 129 -5.01 0.62 -11.69
CA PRO A 129 -3.66 0.22 -12.04
C PRO A 129 -3.59 -1.24 -12.51
N PRO A 130 -2.77 -1.57 -13.51
CA PRO A 130 -2.68 -2.93 -14.05
C PRO A 130 -2.27 -3.97 -13.00
N GLU A 131 -1.52 -3.56 -11.97
CA GLU A 131 -1.12 -4.41 -10.85
C GLU A 131 -2.32 -4.89 -10.02
N PHE A 132 -3.40 -4.10 -9.94
CA PHE A 132 -4.62 -4.52 -9.22
C PHE A 132 -5.32 -5.65 -9.96
N ARG A 133 -5.33 -5.60 -11.30
CA ARG A 133 -5.84 -6.71 -12.11
C ARG A 133 -5.03 -7.97 -11.87
N TYR A 134 -3.70 -7.86 -11.85
CA TYR A 134 -2.85 -9.01 -11.54
C TYR A 134 -3.20 -9.61 -10.17
N GLY A 135 -3.17 -8.81 -9.09
CA GLY A 135 -3.44 -9.32 -7.73
C GLY A 135 -4.83 -9.91 -7.53
N LEU A 136 -5.85 -9.34 -8.19
CA LEU A 136 -7.22 -9.88 -8.17
C LEU A 136 -7.31 -11.23 -8.89
N LEU A 137 -6.71 -11.35 -10.08
CA LEU A 137 -6.82 -12.55 -10.91
C LEU A 137 -5.89 -13.68 -10.44
N SER A 138 -4.71 -13.36 -9.90
CA SER A 138 -3.79 -14.34 -9.34
C SER A 138 -4.15 -14.75 -7.92
N GLU A 139 -5.06 -14.02 -7.27
CA GLU A 139 -5.40 -14.18 -5.85
C GLU A 139 -4.13 -14.19 -4.98
N THR A 140 -3.22 -13.25 -5.25
CA THR A 140 -1.96 -13.10 -4.50
C THR A 140 -1.86 -11.73 -3.84
N GLU A 141 -1.22 -11.71 -2.68
CA GLU A 141 -0.82 -10.48 -2.01
C GLU A 141 0.21 -9.68 -2.82
N LEU A 142 0.10 -8.35 -2.80
CA LEU A 142 1.10 -7.47 -3.40
C LEU A 142 1.16 -6.09 -2.75
N VAL A 143 2.32 -5.44 -2.85
CA VAL A 143 2.49 -4.01 -2.55
C VAL A 143 3.03 -3.29 -3.77
N THR A 144 2.22 -2.40 -4.33
CA THR A 144 2.56 -1.62 -5.51
C THR A 144 2.59 -0.12 -5.22
N GLY A 145 3.27 0.61 -6.10
CA GLY A 145 3.39 2.05 -6.08
C GLY A 145 4.82 2.58 -5.86
N PRO A 146 4.98 3.91 -5.86
CA PRO A 146 3.91 4.91 -5.81
C PRO A 146 3.04 4.91 -7.06
N LEU A 147 1.73 4.76 -6.83
CA LEU A 147 0.68 4.95 -7.82
C LEU A 147 0.22 6.41 -7.75
N SER A 148 -0.29 6.94 -8.85
CA SER A 148 -0.86 8.28 -8.89
C SER A 148 -2.15 8.25 -9.70
N ASP A 149 -3.24 8.71 -9.10
CA ASP A 149 -4.53 8.91 -9.75
C ASP A 149 -5.05 10.33 -9.49
N ARG A 150 -6.32 10.59 -9.85
CA ARG A 150 -6.98 11.89 -9.62
C ARG A 150 -7.02 12.33 -8.16
N ARG A 151 -6.77 11.42 -7.22
CA ARG A 151 -6.79 11.65 -5.78
C ARG A 151 -5.38 11.93 -5.26
N GLY A 152 -4.32 11.68 -6.02
CA GLY A 152 -2.93 11.95 -5.64
C GLY A 152 -2.06 10.69 -5.63
N SER A 153 -0.92 10.76 -4.95
CA SER A 153 0.05 9.66 -4.95
C SER A 153 0.00 8.80 -3.69
N PHE A 154 0.03 7.48 -3.86
CA PHE A 154 -0.09 6.52 -2.76
C PHE A 154 0.64 5.20 -3.04
N ILE A 155 0.96 4.48 -1.96
CA ILE A 155 1.38 3.08 -2.00
C ILE A 155 0.17 2.23 -1.63
N ALA A 156 -0.07 1.15 -2.35
CA ALA A 156 -1.20 0.25 -2.10
C ALA A 156 -0.72 -1.13 -1.71
N ALA A 157 -1.30 -1.69 -0.65
CA ALA A 157 -1.22 -3.11 -0.33
C ALA A 157 -2.56 -3.76 -0.69
N MET A 158 -2.49 -4.89 -1.39
CA MET A 158 -3.64 -5.69 -1.77
C MET A 158 -3.47 -7.10 -1.20
N THR A 159 -4.53 -7.62 -0.60
CA THR A 159 -4.60 -9.00 -0.12
C THR A 159 -5.95 -9.63 -0.51
N PRO A 160 -5.96 -10.88 -1.02
CA PRO A 160 -7.19 -11.61 -1.27
C PRO A 160 -8.03 -11.75 -0.01
N LEU A 161 -9.35 -11.70 -0.13
CA LEU A 161 -10.22 -11.89 1.02
C LEU A 161 -10.34 -13.39 1.33
N ALA A 162 -9.91 -13.82 2.52
CA ALA A 162 -10.07 -15.21 2.94
C ALA A 162 -11.56 -15.56 3.17
N ASN A 163 -11.92 -16.84 3.00
CA ASN A 163 -13.24 -17.40 3.35
C ASN A 163 -14.45 -16.73 2.65
N THR A 164 -14.23 -16.08 1.51
CA THR A 164 -15.27 -15.58 0.61
C THR A 164 -15.63 -16.64 -0.43
N ASN A 165 -16.89 -16.71 -0.84
CA ASN A 165 -17.30 -17.52 -2.00
C ASN A 165 -17.22 -16.73 -3.31
N LYS A 166 -16.69 -15.50 -3.25
CA LYS A 166 -16.51 -14.63 -4.40
C LYS A 166 -15.05 -14.62 -4.83
N PRO A 167 -14.69 -15.35 -5.89
CA PRO A 167 -13.33 -15.33 -6.40
C PRO A 167 -12.96 -13.92 -6.86
N ALA A 168 -11.65 -13.69 -6.96
CA ALA A 168 -11.07 -12.42 -7.39
C ALA A 168 -11.63 -11.22 -6.61
N THR A 169 -11.76 -11.36 -5.29
CA THR A 169 -12.15 -10.28 -4.37
C THR A 169 -11.00 -10.02 -3.41
N SER A 170 -10.52 -8.78 -3.38
CA SER A 170 -9.37 -8.39 -2.56
C SER A 170 -9.64 -7.11 -1.79
N LEU A 171 -9.09 -7.06 -0.58
CA LEU A 171 -8.92 -5.83 0.16
C LEU A 171 -7.76 -5.03 -0.43
N VAL A 172 -7.96 -3.72 -0.56
CA VAL A 172 -6.90 -2.77 -0.87
C VAL A 172 -6.85 -1.70 0.20
N ILE A 173 -5.68 -1.51 0.78
CA ILE A 173 -5.38 -0.38 1.67
C ILE A 173 -4.34 0.52 1.04
N GLY A 174 -4.49 1.83 1.25
CA GLY A 174 -3.59 2.84 0.71
C GLY A 174 -2.85 3.60 1.80
N LEU A 175 -1.59 3.94 1.57
CA LEU A 175 -0.82 4.89 2.37
C LEU A 175 -0.37 6.05 1.47
N ASP A 176 -0.35 7.26 2.00
CA ASP A 176 0.19 8.41 1.27
C ASP A 176 1.68 8.20 0.90
N ALA A 177 2.05 8.51 -0.34
CA ALA A 177 3.41 8.31 -0.82
C ALA A 177 4.44 9.16 -0.06
N ASP A 178 4.05 10.33 0.46
CA ASP A 178 4.94 11.18 1.25
C ASP A 178 5.16 10.59 2.65
N ALA A 179 4.14 9.99 3.25
CA ALA A 179 4.27 9.27 4.52
C ALA A 179 5.18 8.04 4.38
N TRP A 180 5.05 7.31 3.26
CA TRP A 180 5.97 6.22 2.93
C TRP A 180 7.41 6.71 2.75
N ARG A 181 7.62 7.79 1.99
CA ARG A 181 8.95 8.37 1.75
C ARG A 181 9.62 8.82 3.05
N LYS A 182 8.87 9.47 3.95
CA LYS A 182 9.37 9.83 5.29
C LYS A 182 9.81 8.59 6.08
N SER A 183 9.09 7.49 5.98
CA SER A 183 9.44 6.23 6.66
C SER A 183 10.76 5.63 6.16
N LEU A 184 11.08 5.82 4.86
CA LEU A 184 12.37 5.43 4.28
C LEU A 184 13.51 6.37 4.68
N GLN A 185 13.25 7.68 4.74
CA GLN A 185 14.26 8.68 5.11
C GLN A 185 14.80 8.46 6.53
N HIS A 186 13.94 8.09 7.49
CA HIS A 186 14.40 7.76 8.84
C HIS A 186 15.43 6.63 8.86
N ALA A 187 15.32 5.64 7.96
CA ALA A 187 16.30 4.56 7.86
C ALA A 187 17.61 4.97 7.18
N ALA A 188 17.64 6.08 6.44
CA ALA A 188 18.89 6.62 5.91
C ALA A 188 19.73 7.35 6.98
N TRP A 189 19.12 7.73 8.11
CA TRP A 189 19.80 8.49 9.18
C TRP A 189 20.33 7.62 10.31
N ILE A 190 19.72 6.44 10.54
CA ILE A 190 20.12 5.50 11.60
C ILE A 190 21.47 4.79 11.37
N PRO A 191 21.96 4.46 10.15
CA PRO A 191 23.18 3.66 10.00
C PRO A 191 24.48 4.39 10.37
N ILE A 192 24.40 5.65 10.83
CA ILE A 192 25.53 6.50 11.21
C ILE A 192 25.61 6.71 12.75
N LEU A 193 24.62 6.23 13.51
CA LEU A 193 24.62 6.20 14.99
C LEU A 193 24.78 4.77 15.49
#